data_AF-A0A5B6WTA4-F1
#
_entry.id   AF-A0A5B6WTA4-F1
#
_cell.length_a   1.000
_cell.length_b   1.000
_cell.length_c   1.000
_cell.angle_alpha   90.00
_cell.angle_beta   90.00
_cell.angle_gamma   90.00
#
_symmetry.space_group_name_H-M   'P 1'
#
loop_
_entity.id
_entity.type
_entity.pdbx_description
1 polymer ?
#
loop_
_entity_poly.entity_id
_entity_poly.type
_entity_poly.pdbx_seq_one_letter_code
_entity_poly.pdbx_strand_id
1 'polypeptide(L)'
;MLNERYQSFSSPLNQVQSRIWLMHWSLFIFFNHDNGRTQIIDLFNQDKYLNAIQTSAPHLLRYLATAFIVNKRRRPQFKEFIKVILQEQCSYKDPITEFLTYVYVNYEFDGA
;
A
#
# COMPACT_ATOMS: atom_id res chain seq x y z
N MET A 1 -11.51 25.08 -34.30
CA MET A 1 -12.49 24.17 -33.66
C MET A 1 -12.06 22.69 -33.66
N LEU A 2 -10.78 22.37 -33.44
CA LEU A 2 -10.32 20.97 -33.32
C LEU A 2 -9.35 20.71 -32.15
N ASN A 3 -9.02 21.72 -31.33
CA ASN A 3 -8.05 21.56 -30.22
C ASN A 3 -8.68 21.47 -28.82
N GLU A 4 -9.99 21.57 -28.68
CA GLU A 4 -10.65 21.48 -27.36
C GLU A 4 -11.12 20.04 -27.00
N ARG A 5 -10.90 19.06 -27.90
CA ARG A 5 -11.45 17.69 -27.73
C ARG A 5 -10.55 16.70 -26.97
N TYR A 6 -9.46 17.13 -26.33
CA TYR A 6 -8.53 16.19 -25.68
C TYR A 6 -8.01 16.63 -24.30
N GLN A 7 -8.84 17.25 -23.46
CA GLN A 7 -8.55 17.30 -22.03
C GLN A 7 -9.81 17.12 -21.19
N SER A 8 -10.43 15.95 -21.28
CA SER A 8 -11.22 15.47 -20.14
C SER A 8 -10.23 14.90 -19.12
N PHE A 9 -9.58 15.76 -18.36
CA PHE A 9 -8.91 15.32 -17.15
C PHE A 9 -10.02 14.78 -16.24
N SER A 10 -10.10 13.44 -16.12
CA SER A 10 -10.97 12.80 -15.14
C SER A 10 -10.80 13.51 -13.78
N SER A 11 -11.92 13.73 -13.08
CA SER A 11 -11.89 14.46 -11.80
C SER A 11 -10.86 13.84 -10.84
N PRO A 12 -10.22 14.62 -9.95
CA PRO A 12 -9.24 14.07 -9.00
C PRO A 12 -9.78 12.86 -8.22
N LEU A 13 -11.06 12.89 -7.87
CA LEU A 13 -11.79 11.78 -7.26
C LEU A 13 -11.78 10.53 -8.15
N ASN A 14 -12.12 10.67 -9.44
CA ASN A 14 -12.13 9.55 -10.39
C ASN A 14 -10.73 8.96 -10.59
N GLN A 15 -9.68 9.78 -10.52
CA GLN A 15 -8.30 9.30 -10.61
C GLN A 15 -7.90 8.48 -9.38
N VAL A 16 -8.25 8.94 -8.17
CA VAL A 16 -8.02 8.18 -6.93
C VAL A 16 -8.77 6.85 -7.00
N GLN A 17 -10.03 6.86 -7.40
CA GLN A 17 -10.82 5.65 -7.58
C GLN A 17 -10.16 4.69 -8.58
N SER A 18 -9.71 5.19 -9.73
CA SER A 18 -9.04 4.37 -10.75
C SER A 18 -7.75 3.74 -10.22
N ARG A 19 -6.97 4.47 -9.41
CA ARG A 19 -5.76 3.92 -8.75
C ARG A 19 -6.11 2.82 -7.76
N ILE A 20 -7.15 3.02 -6.96
CA ILE A 20 -7.61 2.02 -5.99
C ILE A 20 -8.03 0.75 -6.70
N TRP A 21 -8.83 0.86 -7.76
CA TRP A 21 -9.24 -0.28 -8.57
C TRP A 21 -8.02 -1.01 -9.13
N LEU A 22 -7.09 -0.28 -9.76
CA LEU A 22 -5.86 -0.87 -10.30
C LEU A 22 -5.08 -1.62 -9.22
N MET A 23 -4.92 -1.04 -8.03
CA MET A 23 -4.24 -1.70 -6.91
C MET A 23 -4.93 -3.01 -6.52
N HIS A 24 -6.26 -3.02 -6.36
CA HIS A 24 -7.01 -4.24 -6.03
C HIS A 24 -6.83 -5.33 -7.10
N TRP A 25 -6.99 -4.98 -8.37
CA TRP A 25 -6.81 -5.94 -9.48
C TRP A 25 -5.37 -6.46 -9.55
N SER A 26 -4.38 -5.59 -9.29
CA SER A 26 -2.96 -5.95 -9.33
C SER A 26 -2.59 -7.01 -8.29
N LEU A 27 -3.29 -7.09 -7.16
CA LEU A 27 -3.04 -8.12 -6.14
C LEU A 27 -3.22 -9.52 -6.73
N PHE A 28 -4.27 -9.75 -7.52
CA PHE A 28 -4.53 -11.05 -8.14
C PHE A 28 -3.42 -11.46 -9.11
N ILE A 29 -2.83 -10.50 -9.83
CA ILE A 29 -1.77 -10.77 -10.80
C ILE A 29 -0.45 -10.98 -10.05
N PHE A 30 -0.07 -10.04 -9.19
CA PHE A 30 1.23 -10.02 -8.55
C PHE A 30 1.41 -11.12 -7.49
N PHE A 31 0.36 -11.54 -6.79
CA PHE A 31 0.49 -12.69 -5.88
C PHE A 31 0.66 -14.02 -6.61
N ASN A 32 0.34 -14.10 -7.90
CA ASN A 32 0.53 -15.29 -8.74
C ASN A 32 1.80 -15.22 -9.62
N HIS A 33 2.64 -14.20 -9.46
CA HIS A 33 3.88 -14.02 -10.22
C HIS A 33 5.10 -14.10 -9.30
N ASP A 34 6.17 -14.76 -9.73
CA ASP A 34 7.38 -14.99 -8.91
C ASP A 34 7.93 -13.70 -8.30
N ASN A 35 8.08 -12.65 -9.11
CA ASN A 35 8.56 -11.34 -8.69
C ASN A 35 7.46 -10.35 -8.26
N GLY A 36 6.20 -10.77 -8.22
CA GLY A 36 5.10 -9.83 -8.05
C GLY A 36 5.08 -9.13 -6.69
N ARG A 37 5.62 -9.74 -5.62
CA ARG A 37 5.73 -9.09 -4.30
C ARG A 37 6.64 -7.87 -4.32
N THR A 38 7.72 -7.93 -5.09
CA THR A 38 8.58 -6.76 -5.35
C THR A 38 7.82 -5.68 -6.11
N GLN A 39 7.01 -6.07 -7.10
CA GLN A 39 6.21 -5.14 -7.89
C GLN A 39 5.09 -4.48 -7.07
N ILE A 40 4.47 -5.21 -6.13
CA ILE A 40 3.52 -4.63 -5.16
C ILE A 40 4.22 -3.54 -4.34
N ILE A 41 5.38 -3.84 -3.77
CA ILE A 41 6.15 -2.88 -2.97
C ILE A 41 6.49 -1.63 -3.80
N ASP A 42 6.96 -1.82 -5.03
CA ASP A 42 7.39 -0.73 -5.91
C ASP A 42 6.20 0.10 -6.44
N LEU A 43 5.01 -0.48 -6.61
CA LEU A 43 3.81 0.23 -7.04
C LEU A 43 3.12 0.95 -5.88
N PHE A 44 2.86 0.24 -4.78
CA PHE A 44 2.02 0.76 -3.69
C PHE A 44 2.73 1.82 -2.87
N ASN A 45 4.08 1.78 -2.76
CA ASN A 45 4.85 2.82 -2.07
C ASN A 45 5.06 4.10 -2.88
N GLN A 46 4.62 4.18 -4.14
CA GLN A 46 4.66 5.44 -4.86
C GLN A 46 3.65 6.41 -4.23
N ASP A 47 4.05 7.67 -4.00
CA ASP A 47 3.24 8.68 -3.29
C ASP A 47 1.79 8.74 -3.76
N LYS A 48 1.55 8.69 -5.08
CA LYS A 48 0.20 8.77 -5.66
C LYS A 48 -0.71 7.60 -5.26
N TYR A 49 -0.12 6.41 -5.09
CA TYR A 49 -0.83 5.19 -4.72
C TYR A 49 -0.93 5.08 -3.20
N LEU A 50 0.14 5.39 -2.47
CA LEU A 50 0.13 5.41 -1.02
C LEU A 50 -0.89 6.41 -0.47
N ASN A 51 -0.94 7.62 -1.04
CA ASN A 51 -1.96 8.61 -0.67
C ASN A 51 -3.39 8.09 -0.94
N ALA A 52 -3.60 7.35 -2.03
CA ALA A 52 -4.90 6.75 -2.32
C ALA A 52 -5.26 5.64 -1.31
N ILE A 53 -4.28 4.85 -0.85
CA ILE A 53 -4.44 3.87 0.22
C ILE A 53 -4.86 4.57 1.52
N GLN A 54 -4.09 5.57 1.96
CA GLN A 54 -4.33 6.30 3.22
C GLN A 54 -5.67 7.07 3.21
N THR A 55 -6.09 7.58 2.04
CA THR A 55 -7.32 8.38 1.95
C THR A 55 -8.59 7.53 1.85
N SER A 56 -8.55 6.35 1.21
CA SER A 56 -9.79 5.68 0.77
C SER A 56 -9.76 4.15 0.79
N ALA A 57 -8.60 3.51 0.98
CA ALA A 57 -8.49 2.05 0.98
C ALA A 57 -7.39 1.54 1.94
N PRO A 58 -7.46 1.87 3.25
CA PRO A 58 -6.40 1.54 4.20
C PRO A 58 -6.19 0.04 4.38
N HIS A 59 -7.22 -0.77 4.10
CA HIS A 59 -7.11 -2.24 4.11
C HIS A 59 -6.11 -2.79 3.11
N LEU A 60 -5.67 -2.02 2.10
CA LEU A 60 -4.59 -2.42 1.21
C LEU A 60 -3.22 -2.52 1.92
N LEU A 61 -3.04 -1.85 3.06
CA LEU A 61 -1.81 -1.91 3.85
C LEU A 61 -1.47 -3.33 4.32
N ARG A 62 -2.47 -4.19 4.56
CA ARG A 62 -2.23 -5.59 4.94
C ARG A 62 -1.45 -6.38 3.88
N TYR A 63 -1.72 -6.10 2.60
CA TYR A 63 -1.08 -6.80 1.49
C TYR A 63 0.32 -6.26 1.25
N LEU A 64 0.51 -4.94 1.42
CA LEU A 64 1.83 -4.32 1.39
C LEU A 64 2.70 -4.84 2.55
N ALA A 65 2.15 -4.95 3.76
CA ALA A 65 2.81 -5.56 4.90
C ALA A 65 3.21 -7.01 4.61
N THR A 66 2.29 -7.81 4.08
CA THR A 66 2.57 -9.20 3.68
C THR A 66 3.69 -9.27 2.64
N ALA A 67 3.65 -8.41 1.61
CA ALA A 67 4.67 -8.35 0.57
C ALA A 67 6.06 -8.02 1.13
N PHE A 68 6.14 -7.13 2.13
CA PHE A 68 7.38 -6.82 2.83
C PHE A 68 7.88 -7.97 3.70
N ILE A 69 7.01 -8.61 4.49
CA ILE A 69 7.37 -9.73 5.39
C ILE A 69 8.01 -10.87 4.58
N VAL A 70 7.42 -11.21 3.43
CA VAL A 70 7.94 -12.29 2.58
C VAL A 70 9.15 -11.87 1.72
N ASN A 71 9.42 -10.56 1.59
CA ASN A 71 10.52 -10.02 0.78
C ASN A 71 11.62 -9.36 1.63
N LYS A 72 12.59 -10.18 2.07
CA LYS A 72 13.67 -9.77 2.97
C LYS A 72 14.70 -8.80 2.36
N ARG A 73 14.64 -8.50 1.05
CA ARG A 73 15.66 -7.69 0.35
C ARG A 73 15.38 -6.17 0.37
N ARG A 74 14.24 -5.73 0.89
CA ARG A 74 13.73 -4.35 0.78
C ARG A 74 13.78 -3.57 2.12
N ARG A 75 14.82 -3.80 2.93
CA ARG A 75 14.93 -3.28 4.31
C ARG A 75 14.77 -1.74 4.46
N PRO A 76 15.36 -0.89 3.58
CA PRO A 76 15.18 0.56 3.72
C PRO A 76 13.72 1.00 3.54
N GLN A 77 13.05 0.48 2.51
CA GLN A 77 11.64 0.76 2.22
C GLN A 77 10.73 0.20 3.31
N PHE A 78 11.09 -0.94 3.90
CA PHE A 78 10.36 -1.51 5.02
C PHE A 78 10.37 -0.60 6.24
N LYS A 79 11.51 0.02 6.58
CA LYS A 79 11.60 0.96 7.70
C LYS A 79 10.70 2.18 7.50
N GLU A 80 10.64 2.71 6.28
CA GLU A 80 9.72 3.81 5.95
C GLU A 80 8.26 3.35 6.02
N PHE A 81 7.96 2.14 5.57
CA PHE A 81 6.62 1.56 5.66
C PHE A 81 6.13 1.38 7.11
N ILE A 82 7.01 1.05 8.06
CA ILE A 82 6.63 1.01 9.49
C ILE A 82 6.14 2.39 9.98
N LYS A 83 6.74 3.49 9.51
CA LYS A 83 6.26 4.84 9.85
C LYS A 83 4.87 5.11 9.30
N VAL A 84 4.58 4.63 8.09
CA VAL A 84 3.25 4.72 7.48
C VAL A 84 2.22 3.95 8.32
N ILE A 85 2.54 2.72 8.74
CA ILE A 85 1.65 1.96 9.63
C ILE A 85 1.35 2.78 10.88
N LEU A 86 2.37 3.31 11.56
CA LEU A 86 2.20 4.10 12.78
C LEU A 86 1.30 5.33 12.59
N GLN A 87 1.42 6.01 11.44
CA GLN A 87 0.56 7.14 11.10
C GLN A 87 -0.91 6.73 10.94
N GLU A 88 -1.17 5.54 10.40
CA GLU A 88 -2.53 5.06 10.08
C GLU A 88 -3.21 4.30 11.23
N GLN A 89 -2.51 3.97 12.32
CA GLN A 89 -3.03 3.14 13.43
C GLN A 89 -4.33 3.65 14.06
N CYS A 90 -4.53 4.97 14.11
CA CYS A 90 -5.75 5.57 14.65
C CYS A 90 -6.96 5.38 13.73
N SER A 91 -6.72 5.20 12.43
CA SER A 91 -7.75 5.14 11.39
C SER A 91 -8.09 3.70 11.00
N TYR A 92 -7.10 2.81 11.01
CA TYR A 92 -7.25 1.42 10.57
C TYR A 92 -6.50 0.45 11.48
N LYS A 93 -7.18 -0.65 11.83
CA LYS A 93 -6.63 -1.73 12.65
C LYS A 93 -6.72 -3.05 11.89
N ASP A 94 -5.60 -3.74 11.79
CA ASP A 94 -5.49 -5.07 11.18
C ASP A 94 -4.39 -5.87 11.89
N PRO A 95 -4.63 -7.16 12.22
CA PRO A 95 -3.69 -7.97 12.98
C PRO A 95 -2.28 -8.03 12.36
N ILE A 96 -2.14 -8.00 11.02
CA ILE A 96 -0.82 -8.06 10.38
C ILE A 96 -0.07 -6.75 10.58
N THR A 97 -0.76 -5.61 10.51
CA THR A 97 -0.15 -4.30 10.77
C THR A 97 0.15 -4.07 12.25
N GLU A 98 -0.69 -4.60 13.14
CA GLU A 98 -0.47 -4.59 14.59
C GLU A 98 0.72 -5.48 14.97
N PHE A 99 0.81 -6.69 14.42
CA PHE A 99 1.99 -7.57 14.57
C PHE A 99 3.30 -6.85 14.24
N LEU A 100 3.34 -6.13 13.10
CA LEU A 100 4.53 -5.36 12.73
C LEU A 100 4.84 -4.23 13.73
N THR A 101 3.81 -3.63 14.32
CA THR A 101 3.98 -2.62 15.37
C THR A 101 4.56 -3.24 16.64
N TYR A 102 4.00 -4.36 17.10
CA TYR A 102 4.50 -5.07 18.27
C TYR A 102 5.97 -5.45 18.13
N VAL A 103 6.34 -6.04 17.00
CA VAL A 103 7.69 -6.54 16.76
C VAL A 103 8.71 -5.42 16.52
N TYR A 104 8.38 -4.39 15.74
CA TYR A 104 9.36 -3.41 15.28
C TYR A 104 9.31 -2.06 16.00
N VAL A 105 8.28 -1.80 16.80
CA VAL A 105 8.11 -0.54 17.53
C VAL A 105 8.11 -0.79 19.03
N ASN A 106 7.24 -1.69 19.50
CA ASN A 106 7.05 -1.93 20.93
C ASN A 106 8.06 -2.93 21.52
N TYR A 107 8.65 -3.79 20.67
CA TYR A 107 9.49 -4.91 21.07
C TYR A 107 8.80 -5.86 22.06
N GLU A 108 7.49 -6.03 21.88
CA GLU A 108 6.64 -6.90 22.70
C GLU A 108 6.32 -8.17 21.92
N PHE A 109 6.67 -9.33 22.47
CA PHE A 109 6.56 -10.62 21.76
C PHE A 109 5.49 -11.54 22.33
N ASP A 110 5.03 -11.32 23.56
CA ASP A 110 4.01 -12.17 24.19
C ASP A 110 2.60 -11.94 23.60
N GLY A 111 2.35 -10.75 23.05
CA GLY A 111 1.10 -10.38 22.38
C GLY A 111 1.19 -10.30 20.85
N ALA A 112 2.35 -10.65 20.27
CA ALA A 112 2.59 -10.61 18.82
C ALA A 112 2.14 -11.89 18.10
#